data_AF-A0A662P8K9-F1
#
_entry.id   AF-A0A662P8K9-F1
#
_cell.length_a   1.000
_cell.length_b   1.000
_cell.length_c   1.000
_cell.angle_alpha   90.00
_cell.angle_beta   90.00
_cell.angle_gamma   90.00
#
_symmetry.space_group_name_H-M   'P 1'
#
loop_
_entity.id
_entity.type
_entity.pdbx_description
1 polymer ?
#
loop_
_entity_poly.entity_id
_entity_poly.type
_entity_poly.pdbx_seq_one_letter_code
_entity_poly.pdbx_strand_id
1 'polypeptide(L)'
;ITVYICINLKTAERLILGAINFVGRFFPKAKEYSHLVDEKLIAFNSTMLRIGKNREAMAKAMIISFIMLFCSFFRVYFMFMAVGYNVNLIVPITVTILAILVSVVPLLPGGLGTTEGMMILIFSIFGISTAISASVTLLDRLLSYWLGIFIGALCFFHSQRSIKREKVRS
;
A
#
# COMPACT_ATOMS: atom_id res chain seq x y z
N ILE A 1 9.09 2.84 14.82
CA ILE A 1 10.31 2.29 14.16
C ILE A 1 10.38 2.73 12.69
N THR A 2 9.35 2.51 11.87
CA THR A 2 9.31 2.92 10.44
C THR A 2 9.47 4.44 10.24
N VAL A 3 8.76 5.25 11.03
CA VAL A 3 8.89 6.73 11.00
C VAL A 3 10.31 7.17 11.44
N TYR A 4 10.92 6.46 12.39
CA TYR A 4 12.27 6.76 12.87
C TYR A 4 13.34 6.47 11.82
N ILE A 5 13.18 5.37 11.07
CA ILE A 5 14.06 5.01 9.94
C ILE A 5 13.89 6.00 8.78
N CYS A 6 12.68 6.47 8.50
CA CYS A 6 12.43 7.50 7.47
C CYS A 6 13.04 8.86 7.83
N ILE A 7 13.20 9.17 9.12
CA ILE A 7 13.78 10.45 9.57
C ILE A 7 15.31 10.35 9.68
N ASN A 8 15.85 9.17 9.97
CA ASN A 8 17.28 8.98 10.21
C ASN A 8 17.97 8.32 9.01
N LEU A 9 18.32 9.14 8.01
CA LEU A 9 18.95 8.74 6.74
C LEU A 9 20.15 7.80 6.94
N LYS A 10 20.94 8.05 8.00
CA LYS A 10 22.11 7.23 8.38
C LYS A 10 21.74 5.79 8.78
N THR A 11 20.55 5.58 9.33
CA THR A 11 20.06 4.24 9.72
C THR A 11 19.58 3.47 8.50
N ALA A 12 18.89 4.15 7.58
CA ALA A 12 18.48 3.57 6.29
C ALA A 12 19.69 3.18 5.44
N GLU A 13 20.70 4.05 5.35
CA GLU A 13 21.96 3.81 4.63
C GLU A 13 22.69 2.57 5.19
N ARG A 14 22.83 2.45 6.52
CA ARG A 14 23.43 1.25 7.15
C ARG A 14 22.66 -0.04 6.87
N LEU A 15 21.33 0.01 6.84
CA LEU A 15 20.50 -1.16 6.55
C LEU A 15 20.68 -1.61 5.09
N ILE A 16 20.68 -0.66 4.15
CA ILE A 16 20.84 -0.95 2.72
C ILE A 16 22.26 -1.45 2.44
N LEU A 17 23.30 -0.80 2.99
CA LEU A 17 24.68 -1.25 2.87
C LEU A 17 24.91 -2.60 3.56
N GLY A 18 24.25 -2.86 4.70
CA GLY A 18 24.25 -4.17 5.36
C GLY A 18 23.64 -5.27 4.50
N ALA A 19 22.50 -5.00 3.86
CA ALA A 19 21.87 -5.91 2.91
C ALA A 19 22.73 -6.12 1.66
N ILE A 20 23.36 -5.08 1.12
CA ILE A 20 24.29 -5.18 -0.03
C ILE A 20 25.54 -5.98 0.34
N ASN A 21 26.11 -5.83 1.53
CA ASN A 21 27.24 -6.65 1.97
C ASN A 21 26.82 -8.11 2.18
N PHE A 22 25.62 -8.35 2.69
CA PHE A 22 25.07 -9.70 2.86
C PHE A 22 24.85 -10.39 1.51
N VAL A 23 24.22 -9.70 0.56
CA VAL A 23 23.98 -10.20 -0.81
C VAL A 23 25.27 -10.25 -1.63
N GLY A 24 26.20 -9.30 -1.40
CA GLY A 24 27.52 -9.24 -2.00
C GLY A 24 28.42 -10.41 -1.61
N ARG A 25 28.11 -11.09 -0.50
CA ARG A 25 28.72 -12.36 -0.12
C ARG A 25 28.35 -13.50 -1.08
N PHE A 26 27.20 -13.41 -1.74
CA PHE A 26 26.71 -14.36 -2.75
C PHE A 26 26.91 -13.87 -4.20
N PHE A 27 26.85 -12.57 -4.44
CA PHE A 27 26.95 -11.98 -5.78
C PHE A 27 27.89 -10.75 -5.80
N PRO A 28 29.15 -10.89 -6.26
CA PRO A 28 30.16 -9.83 -6.17
C PRO A 28 29.82 -8.55 -6.96
N LYS A 29 28.95 -8.63 -7.97
CA LYS A 29 28.44 -7.46 -8.73
C LYS A 29 27.56 -6.51 -7.89
N ALA A 30 27.00 -6.95 -6.77
CA ALA A 30 26.17 -6.09 -5.92
C ALA A 30 26.97 -4.94 -5.28
N LYS A 31 28.29 -5.10 -5.13
CA LYS A 31 29.20 -4.12 -4.52
C LYS A 31 29.41 -2.87 -5.39
N GLU A 32 29.20 -3.00 -6.70
CA GLU A 32 29.28 -1.88 -7.65
C GLU A 32 28.13 -0.89 -7.45
N TYR A 33 26.97 -1.32 -6.93
CA TYR A 33 25.80 -0.46 -6.73
C TYR A 33 25.84 0.41 -5.47
N SER A 34 26.87 0.31 -4.64
CA SER A 34 26.95 1.05 -3.36
C SER A 34 26.95 2.58 -3.56
N HIS A 35 27.64 3.09 -4.59
CA HIS A 35 27.71 4.53 -4.88
C HIS A 35 26.38 5.11 -5.39
N LEU A 36 25.59 4.31 -6.13
CA LEU A 36 24.26 4.69 -6.61
C LEU A 36 23.23 4.78 -5.48
N VAL A 37 23.45 4.06 -4.38
CA VAL A 37 22.58 4.09 -3.20
C VAL A 37 22.69 5.43 -2.51
N ASP A 38 23.90 5.97 -2.33
CA ASP A 38 24.12 7.25 -1.66
C ASP A 38 23.51 8.41 -2.47
N GLU A 39 23.76 8.44 -3.79
CA GLU A 39 23.21 9.47 -4.67
C GLU A 39 21.67 9.45 -4.70
N LYS A 40 21.07 8.25 -4.83
CA LYS A 40 19.61 8.10 -4.83
C LYS A 40 18.99 8.36 -3.46
N LEU A 41 19.66 8.02 -2.36
CA LEU A 41 19.21 8.36 -1.00
C LEU A 41 19.17 9.88 -0.79
N ILE A 42 20.20 10.59 -1.23
CA ILE A 42 20.27 12.06 -1.13
C ILE A 42 19.21 12.73 -2.02
N ALA A 43 19.02 12.24 -3.25
CA ALA A 43 17.97 12.72 -4.15
C ALA A 43 16.56 12.45 -3.59
N PHE A 44 16.34 11.29 -2.97
CA PHE A 44 15.08 10.95 -2.31
C PHE A 44 14.81 11.84 -1.10
N ASN A 45 15.81 12.04 -0.23
CA ASN A 45 15.69 12.86 0.97
C ASN A 45 15.41 14.33 0.64
N SER A 46 16.15 14.90 -0.32
CA SER A 46 15.93 16.28 -0.76
C SER A 46 14.54 16.51 -1.36
N THR A 47 13.99 15.50 -2.05
CA THR A 47 12.61 15.52 -2.55
C THR A 47 11.57 15.42 -1.42
N MET A 48 11.78 14.53 -0.45
CA MET A 48 10.92 14.39 0.73
C MET A 48 10.86 15.67 1.57
N LEU A 49 12.02 16.30 1.81
CA LEU A 49 12.10 17.57 2.53
C LEU A 49 11.39 18.71 1.78
N ARG A 50 11.46 18.72 0.45
CA ARG A 50 10.78 19.71 -0.39
C ARG A 50 9.25 19.56 -0.38
N ILE A 51 8.75 18.32 -0.33
CA ILE A 51 7.32 18.03 -0.16
C ILE A 51 6.85 18.44 1.25
N GLY A 52 7.63 18.10 2.28
CA GLY A 52 7.31 18.45 3.67
C GLY A 52 7.34 19.95 3.98
N LYS A 53 8.06 20.76 3.20
CA LYS A 53 8.14 22.21 3.40
C LYS A 53 6.96 22.98 2.79
N ASN A 54 6.18 22.34 1.91
CA ASN A 54 5.01 22.97 1.28
C ASN A 54 3.75 22.72 2.13
N ARG A 55 3.42 23.69 2.99
CA ARG A 55 2.28 23.60 3.93
C ARG A 55 0.94 23.41 3.21
N GLU A 56 0.77 23.99 2.02
CA GLU A 56 -0.46 23.79 1.23
C GLU A 56 -0.56 22.37 0.68
N ALA A 57 0.56 21.81 0.18
CA ALA A 57 0.58 20.44 -0.31
C ALA A 57 0.32 19.44 0.83
N MET A 58 0.90 19.68 2.01
CA MET A 58 0.62 18.86 3.19
C MET A 58 -0.84 18.97 3.66
N ALA A 59 -1.42 20.17 3.70
CA ALA A 59 -2.82 20.36 4.06
C ALA A 59 -3.77 19.66 3.07
N LYS A 60 -3.53 19.80 1.77
CA LYS A 60 -4.28 19.09 0.72
C LYS A 60 -4.16 17.58 0.86
N ALA A 61 -2.94 17.06 1.07
CA ALA A 61 -2.71 15.63 1.28
C ALA A 61 -3.45 15.11 2.53
N MET A 62 -3.48 15.89 3.61
CA MET A 62 -4.19 15.54 4.83
C MET A 62 -5.71 15.48 4.61
N ILE A 63 -6.29 16.48 3.96
CA ILE A 63 -7.72 16.50 3.60
C ILE A 63 -8.05 15.30 2.70
N ILE A 64 -7.25 15.04 1.67
CA ILE A 64 -7.44 13.89 0.77
C ILE A 64 -7.38 12.58 1.55
N SER A 65 -6.43 12.43 2.47
CA SER A 65 -6.29 11.23 3.30
C SER A 65 -7.51 11.03 4.20
N PHE A 66 -8.05 12.09 4.80
CA PHE A 66 -9.28 12.04 5.59
C PHE A 66 -10.49 11.61 4.74
N ILE A 67 -10.62 12.16 3.53
CA ILE A 67 -11.70 11.79 2.60
C ILE A 67 -11.57 10.32 2.19
N MET A 68 -10.36 9.86 1.86
CA MET A 68 -10.10 8.45 1.54
C MET A 68 -10.48 7.53 2.71
N LEU A 69 -10.13 7.91 3.95
CA LEU A 69 -10.49 7.14 5.13
C LEU A 69 -12.00 7.06 5.32
N PHE A 70 -12.70 8.19 5.18
CA PHE A 70 -14.15 8.23 5.27
C PHE A 70 -14.82 7.37 4.20
N CYS A 71 -14.36 7.48 2.94
CA CYS A 71 -14.85 6.66 1.84
C CYS A 71 -14.60 5.16 2.10
N SER A 72 -13.49 4.81 2.76
CA SER A 72 -13.18 3.43 3.14
C SER A 72 -14.20 2.87 4.14
N PHE A 73 -14.66 3.66 5.11
CA PHE A 73 -15.70 3.23 6.05
C PHE A 73 -17.04 2.95 5.34
N PHE A 74 -17.45 3.85 4.46
CA PHE A 74 -18.67 3.68 3.67
C PHE A 74 -18.58 2.47 2.74
N ARG A 75 -17.43 2.28 2.09
CA ARG A 75 -17.18 1.12 1.23
C ARG A 75 -17.43 -0.20 1.95
N VAL A 76 -16.81 -0.39 3.12
CA VAL A 76 -16.97 -1.62 3.92
C VAL A 76 -18.43 -1.77 4.37
N TYR A 77 -19.08 -0.68 4.79
CA TYR A 77 -20.50 -0.71 5.15
C TYR A 77 -21.41 -1.16 4.00
N PHE A 78 -21.21 -0.62 2.79
CA PHE A 78 -21.96 -1.02 1.61
C PHE A 78 -21.72 -2.49 1.21
N MET A 79 -20.50 -3.02 1.43
CA MET A 79 -20.23 -4.44 1.19
C MET A 79 -21.01 -5.35 2.12
N PHE A 80 -21.15 -4.99 3.40
CA PHE A 80 -21.99 -5.75 4.32
C PHE A 80 -23.47 -5.71 3.91
N MET A 81 -23.98 -4.54 3.50
CA MET A 81 -25.33 -4.43 2.97
C MET A 81 -25.52 -5.27 1.69
N ALA A 82 -24.51 -5.34 0.82
CA ALA A 82 -24.55 -6.17 -0.39
C ALA A 82 -24.62 -7.67 -0.09
N VAL A 83 -24.03 -8.12 1.02
CA VAL A 83 -24.13 -9.49 1.53
C VAL A 83 -25.45 -9.74 2.28
N GLY A 84 -26.28 -8.70 2.47
CA GLY A 84 -27.58 -8.79 3.16
C GLY A 84 -27.46 -8.76 4.69
N TYR A 85 -26.33 -8.33 5.24
CA TYR A 85 -26.12 -8.24 6.68
C TYR A 85 -26.19 -6.80 7.16
N ASN A 86 -27.11 -6.51 8.09
CA ASN A 86 -27.21 -5.20 8.72
C ASN A 86 -26.22 -5.09 9.89
N VAL A 87 -25.33 -4.13 9.79
CA VAL A 87 -24.25 -3.91 10.75
C VAL A 87 -24.25 -2.45 11.18
N ASN A 88 -24.00 -2.22 12.47
CA ASN A 88 -23.83 -0.87 12.99
C ASN A 88 -22.57 -0.22 12.39
N LEU A 89 -22.66 1.06 12.02
CA LEU A 89 -21.55 1.88 11.49
C LEU A 89 -20.28 1.83 12.34
N ILE A 90 -20.38 1.53 13.64
CA ILE A 90 -19.23 1.35 14.52
C ILE A 90 -18.30 0.22 14.03
N VAL A 91 -18.85 -0.89 13.54
CA VAL A 91 -18.04 -2.09 13.20
C VAL A 91 -17.14 -1.84 11.97
N PRO A 92 -17.62 -1.31 10.82
CA PRO A 92 -16.77 -0.96 9.69
C PRO A 92 -15.65 0.02 10.05
N ILE A 93 -15.95 0.99 10.93
CA ILE A 93 -14.95 1.97 11.40
C ILE A 93 -13.85 1.27 12.18
N THR A 94 -14.21 0.47 13.20
CA THR A 94 -13.23 -0.19 14.04
C THR A 94 -12.39 -1.20 13.26
N VAL A 95 -13.01 -2.00 12.39
CA VAL A 95 -12.27 -2.99 11.58
C VAL A 95 -11.31 -2.31 10.61
N THR A 96 -11.73 -1.22 9.96
CA THR A 96 -10.85 -0.48 9.04
C THR A 96 -9.64 0.10 9.76
N ILE A 97 -9.82 0.68 10.95
CA ILE A 97 -8.72 1.21 11.76
C ILE A 97 -7.75 0.09 12.19
N LEU A 98 -8.28 -1.04 12.66
CA LEU A 98 -7.47 -2.20 13.04
C LEU A 98 -6.73 -2.78 11.83
N ALA A 99 -7.37 -2.87 10.68
CA ALA A 99 -6.75 -3.34 9.44
C ALA A 99 -5.60 -2.43 8.99
N ILE A 100 -5.74 -1.11 9.12
CA ILE A 100 -4.66 -0.15 8.83
C ILE A 100 -3.47 -0.40 9.77
N LEU A 101 -3.71 -0.62 11.06
CA LEU A 101 -2.64 -0.92 12.03
C LEU A 101 -1.91 -2.21 11.68
N VAL A 102 -2.64 -3.27 11.33
CA VAL A 102 -2.07 -4.56 10.92
C VAL A 102 -1.28 -4.43 9.61
N SER A 103 -1.74 -3.58 8.68
CA SER A 103 -1.08 -3.35 7.39
C SER A 103 0.31 -2.71 7.52
N VAL A 104 0.65 -2.13 8.68
CA VAL A 104 2.00 -1.59 8.94
C VAL A 104 3.05 -2.70 9.04
N VAL A 105 2.66 -3.94 9.30
CA VAL A 105 3.57 -5.09 9.36
C VAL A 105 3.52 -5.83 8.02
N PRO A 106 4.52 -5.64 7.13
CA PRO A 106 4.58 -6.37 5.87
C PRO A 106 5.04 -7.82 6.15
N LEU A 107 4.12 -8.67 6.60
CA LEU A 107 4.42 -10.06 6.95
C LEU A 107 4.70 -10.94 5.73
N LEU A 108 4.10 -10.64 4.56
CA LEU A 108 4.31 -11.40 3.32
C LEU A 108 4.47 -10.49 2.09
N PRO A 109 5.39 -10.80 1.16
CA PRO A 109 5.47 -10.13 -0.13
C PRO A 109 4.17 -10.41 -0.90
N GLY A 110 3.35 -9.38 -1.08
CA GLY A 110 2.05 -9.46 -1.76
C GLY A 110 0.82 -9.58 -0.85
N GLY A 111 0.98 -9.80 0.48
CA GLY A 111 -0.11 -9.72 1.46
C GLY A 111 -1.31 -10.67 1.27
N LEU A 112 -1.23 -11.59 0.31
CA LEU A 112 -2.25 -12.60 0.00
C LEU A 112 -2.39 -13.57 1.18
N GLY A 113 -3.62 -13.89 1.58
CA GLY A 113 -3.93 -14.74 2.73
C GLY A 113 -3.81 -14.06 4.09
N THR A 114 -2.74 -13.28 4.34
CA THR A 114 -2.53 -12.63 5.64
C THR A 114 -3.55 -11.55 5.91
N THR A 115 -3.74 -10.65 4.95
CA THR A 115 -4.66 -9.53 5.13
C THR A 115 -6.13 -9.98 5.06
N GLU A 116 -6.43 -11.05 4.33
CA GLU A 116 -7.75 -11.67 4.28
C GLU A 116 -8.08 -12.37 5.61
N GLY A 117 -7.16 -13.20 6.10
CA GLY A 117 -7.31 -13.89 7.38
C GLY A 117 -7.45 -12.92 8.55
N MET A 118 -6.68 -11.82 8.55
CA MET A 118 -6.77 -10.80 9.59
C MET A 118 -8.10 -10.04 9.57
N MET A 119 -8.64 -9.70 8.39
CA MET A 119 -9.96 -9.06 8.33
C MET A 119 -11.06 -10.01 8.82
N ILE A 120 -11.02 -11.28 8.41
CA ILE A 120 -11.98 -12.29 8.87
C ILE A 120 -11.90 -12.48 10.39
N LEU A 121 -10.69 -12.56 10.95
CA LEU A 121 -10.45 -12.65 12.39
C LEU A 121 -11.02 -11.45 13.13
N ILE A 122 -10.71 -10.22 12.67
CA ILE A 122 -11.19 -9.00 13.32
C ILE A 122 -12.73 -8.97 13.28
N PHE A 123 -13.36 -9.24 12.13
CA PHE A 123 -14.82 -9.28 12.04
C PHE A 123 -15.44 -10.36 12.95
N SER A 124 -14.78 -11.52 13.08
CA SER A 124 -15.23 -12.58 13.97
C SER A 124 -15.17 -12.19 15.45
N ILE A 125 -14.16 -11.42 15.86
CA ILE A 125 -14.08 -10.85 17.22
C ILE A 125 -15.26 -9.90 17.51
N PHE A 126 -15.76 -9.20 16.48
CA PHE A 126 -16.97 -8.37 16.57
C PHE A 126 -18.29 -9.16 16.49
N GLY A 127 -18.24 -10.50 16.54
CA GLY A 127 -19.42 -11.37 16.57
C GLY A 127 -20.04 -11.65 15.21
N ILE A 128 -19.35 -11.33 14.11
CA ILE A 128 -19.81 -11.63 12.75
C ILE A 128 -19.40 -13.07 12.39
N SER A 129 -20.29 -13.81 11.72
CA SER A 129 -19.97 -15.16 11.26
C SER A 129 -18.83 -15.16 10.25
N THR A 130 -17.97 -16.16 10.32
CA THR A 130 -16.81 -16.33 9.42
C THR A 130 -17.22 -16.34 7.95
N ALA A 131 -18.39 -16.90 7.61
CA ALA A 131 -18.91 -16.92 6.25
C ALA A 131 -19.22 -15.51 5.71
N ILE A 132 -19.85 -14.65 6.52
CA ILE A 132 -20.15 -13.27 6.14
C ILE A 132 -18.86 -12.46 6.06
N SER A 133 -17.98 -12.60 7.05
CA SER A 133 -16.69 -11.93 7.09
C SER A 133 -15.81 -12.27 5.88
N ALA A 134 -15.76 -13.54 5.49
CA ALA A 134 -15.05 -13.99 4.30
C ALA A 134 -15.68 -13.42 3.02
N SER A 135 -17.00 -13.43 2.91
CA SER A 135 -17.72 -12.87 1.75
C SER A 135 -17.41 -11.38 1.57
N VAL A 136 -17.49 -10.59 2.64
CA VAL A 136 -17.19 -9.16 2.60
C VAL A 136 -15.73 -8.90 2.27
N THR A 137 -14.82 -9.68 2.86
CA THR A 137 -13.38 -9.56 2.60
C THR A 137 -13.04 -9.87 1.15
N LEU A 138 -13.64 -10.92 0.57
CA LEU A 138 -13.42 -11.29 -0.84
C LEU A 138 -13.99 -10.22 -1.79
N LEU A 139 -15.17 -9.67 -1.50
CA LEU A 139 -15.73 -8.55 -2.25
C LEU A 139 -14.81 -7.32 -2.20
N ASP A 140 -14.24 -7.03 -1.03
CA ASP A 140 -13.26 -5.95 -0.86
C ASP A 140 -12.02 -6.16 -1.73
N ARG A 141 -11.51 -7.39 -1.80
CA ARG A 141 -10.36 -7.74 -2.64
C ARG A 141 -10.69 -7.60 -4.12
N LEU A 142 -11.86 -8.08 -4.54
CA LEU A 142 -12.33 -8.02 -5.92
C LEU A 142 -12.43 -6.57 -6.41
N LEU A 143 -13.01 -5.70 -5.58
CA LEU A 143 -13.15 -4.29 -5.92
C LEU A 143 -11.82 -3.52 -5.84
N SER A 144 -10.96 -3.81 -4.86
CA SER A 144 -9.74 -3.03 -4.64
C SER A 144 -8.56 -3.46 -5.51
N TYR A 145 -8.33 -4.77 -5.63
CA TYR A 145 -7.17 -5.29 -6.34
C TYR A 145 -7.51 -5.66 -7.78
N TRP A 146 -8.56 -6.45 -7.98
CA TRP A 146 -8.83 -7.01 -9.30
C TRP A 146 -9.30 -5.95 -10.28
N LEU A 147 -10.19 -5.04 -9.89
CA LEU A 147 -10.54 -3.90 -10.73
C LEU A 147 -9.34 -2.99 -11.02
N GLY A 148 -8.50 -2.71 -10.01
CA GLY A 148 -7.30 -1.90 -10.18
C GLY A 148 -6.32 -2.52 -11.18
N ILE A 149 -6.11 -3.83 -11.11
CA ILE A 149 -5.27 -4.58 -12.05
C ILE A 149 -5.86 -4.52 -13.45
N PHE A 150 -7.16 -4.74 -13.61
CA PHE A 150 -7.83 -4.69 -14.92
C PHE A 150 -7.72 -3.31 -15.56
N ILE A 151 -8.03 -2.25 -14.82
CA ILE A 151 -7.95 -0.87 -15.33
C ILE A 151 -6.50 -0.51 -15.65
N GLY A 152 -5.56 -0.84 -14.76
CA GLY A 152 -4.14 -0.63 -14.97
C GLY A 152 -3.62 -1.35 -16.22
N ALA A 153 -4.02 -2.61 -16.42
CA ALA A 153 -3.68 -3.38 -17.61
C ALA A 153 -4.24 -2.74 -18.88
N LEU A 154 -5.52 -2.33 -18.88
CA LEU A 154 -6.14 -1.64 -20.03
C LEU A 154 -5.39 -0.35 -20.38
N CYS A 155 -5.06 0.48 -19.39
CA CYS A 155 -4.25 1.69 -19.58
C CYS A 155 -2.86 1.37 -20.13
N PHE A 156 -2.19 0.34 -19.61
CA PHE A 156 -0.87 -0.08 -20.08
C PHE A 156 -0.92 -0.54 -21.54
N PHE A 157 -1.89 -1.38 -21.91
CA PHE A 157 -2.07 -1.82 -23.29
C PHE A 157 -2.40 -0.66 -24.23
N HIS A 158 -3.18 0.31 -23.77
CA HIS A 158 -3.49 1.50 -24.57
C HIS A 158 -2.25 2.40 -24.77
N SER A 159 -1.48 2.63 -23.71
CA SER A 159 -0.23 3.40 -23.76
C SER A 159 0.82 2.72 -24.65
N GLN A 160 0.99 1.41 -24.53
CA GLN A 160 1.87 0.61 -25.40
C GLN A 160 1.48 0.74 -26.88
N ARG A 161 0.18 0.73 -27.19
CA ARG A 161 -0.30 0.95 -28.57
C ARG A 161 0.01 2.36 -29.09
N SER A 162 -0.05 3.38 -28.23
CA SER A 162 0.30 4.75 -28.61
C SER A 162 1.80 4.89 -28.90
N ILE A 163 2.65 4.38 -28.01
CA ILE A 163 4.12 4.46 -28.16
C ILE A 163 4.59 3.68 -29.39
N LYS A 164 3.98 2.51 -29.66
CA LYS A 164 4.34 1.69 -30.83
C LYS A 164 3.90 2.33 -32.15
N ARG A 165 2.85 3.16 -32.17
CA ARG A 165 2.42 3.93 -33.35
C ARG A 165 3.34 5.11 -33.65
N GLU A 166 3.93 5.72 -32.63
CA GLU A 166 4.82 6.86 -32.78
C GLU A 166 6.18 6.45 -33.38
N LYS A 167 6.72 5.30 -32.96
CA LYS A 167 7.93 4.70 -33.53
C LYS A 167 7.81 4.20 -34.98
N VAL A 168 6.60 4.02 -35.50
CA VAL A 168 6.35 3.59 -36.89
C VAL A 168 6.19 4.81 -37.82
N ARG A 169 6.01 6.01 -37.27
CA ARG A 169 5.89 7.27 -38.03
C ARG A 169 7.19 8.08 -38.13
N SER A 170 8.23 7.71 -37.35
CA SER A 170 9.60 8.24 -37.44
C SER A 170 10.48 7.35 -38.31
#